data_AF-A0A2H1JI34-F1
#
_entry.id   AF-A0A2H1JI34-F1
#
_cell.length_a   1.000
_cell.length_b   1.000
_cell.length_c   1.000
_cell.angle_alpha   90.00
_cell.angle_beta   90.00
_cell.angle_gamma   90.00
#
_symmetry.space_group_name_H-M   'P 1'
#
loop_
_entity.id
_entity.type
_entity.pdbx_description
1 polymer ?
#
loop_
_entity_poly.entity_id
_entity_poly.type
_entity_poly.pdbx_seq_one_letter_code
_entity_poly.pdbx_strand_id
1 'polypeptide(L)'
;MLRRIGVLSVDGYLTEAGAILFCPAPRAWLTWTRLDVEGGDILASDSAYEGLSLLEQIERVEALLDAANDRVTLPGEFSERALRQLPTRSAREAVLNGVVHRDWNLQEPTTATWIEADASLTVISPGGFVGGISADNVLTQRFSRYPALADASRALGLVDKQGVGVDRMYREMVTIGHRPPLLVEEPGPRVRVRLAGGQPLLPIIRLTSKIQPAARQRDVQIALIVYTLLRNPFTTVKRMSKILQRTTEEAAETLEIAHRCVVDGQPLISPLKNVWTLSNEARRIVGGQTADRKMLQRQRVLWFITPGGDAASEVVSQWFEVQDRISSGDYSKLTGLTLAGARGALDRLVQDGRLVRGDATGRNAHYLQPVNAYGLYSESDSRV
;
A
#
# COMPACT_ATOMS: atom_id res chain seq x y z
N MET A 1 20.96 -9.34 31.81
CA MET A 1 20.14 -9.03 30.61
C MET A 1 18.65 -9.21 30.89
N LEU A 2 18.16 -10.42 31.21
CA LEU A 2 16.73 -10.73 31.36
C LEU A 2 15.96 -9.80 32.33
N ARG A 3 16.53 -9.45 33.49
CA ARG A 3 15.92 -8.45 34.40
C ARG A 3 15.76 -7.06 33.77
N ARG A 4 16.70 -6.64 32.90
CA ARG A 4 16.69 -5.31 32.26
C ARG A 4 15.57 -5.17 31.24
N ILE A 5 15.20 -6.26 30.56
CA ILE A 5 14.12 -6.29 29.58
C ILE A 5 12.76 -6.65 30.23
N GLY A 6 12.69 -6.74 31.56
CA GLY A 6 11.46 -6.92 32.32
C GLY A 6 10.89 -8.34 32.34
N VAL A 7 11.64 -9.34 31.87
CA VAL A 7 11.11 -10.72 31.74
C VAL A 7 11.51 -11.68 32.86
N LEU A 8 12.32 -11.22 33.83
CA LEU A 8 12.79 -12.00 34.97
C LEU A 8 12.41 -11.29 36.27
N SER A 9 11.66 -11.97 37.14
CA SER A 9 11.18 -11.44 38.42
C SER A 9 12.32 -11.27 39.44
N VAL A 10 12.02 -10.58 40.55
CA VAL A 10 12.94 -10.41 41.67
C VAL A 10 13.31 -11.75 42.31
N ASP A 11 12.37 -12.68 42.35
CA ASP A 11 12.52 -14.03 42.92
C ASP A 11 13.24 -15.01 41.97
N GLY A 12 13.63 -14.57 40.77
CA GLY A 12 14.40 -15.38 39.82
C GLY A 12 13.57 -16.24 38.87
N TYR A 13 12.26 -16.01 38.77
CA TYR A 13 11.38 -16.71 37.82
C TYR A 13 11.14 -15.89 36.56
N LEU A 14 11.08 -16.57 35.41
CA LEU A 14 10.67 -15.93 34.16
C LEU A 14 9.17 -15.58 34.21
N THR A 15 8.84 -14.44 33.64
CA THR A 15 7.46 -14.11 33.25
C THR A 15 7.03 -14.99 32.07
N GLU A 16 5.73 -15.07 31.80
CA GLU A 16 5.20 -15.77 30.61
C GLU A 16 5.82 -15.26 29.29
N ALA A 17 5.98 -13.94 29.16
CA ALA A 17 6.66 -13.35 28.00
C ALA A 17 8.13 -13.80 27.91
N GLY A 18 8.80 -13.91 29.05
CA GLY A 18 10.16 -14.46 29.13
C GLY A 18 10.23 -15.93 28.74
N ALA A 19 9.29 -16.74 29.22
CA ALA A 19 9.21 -18.15 28.88
C ALA A 19 8.96 -18.35 27.38
N ILE A 20 8.02 -17.62 26.79
CA ILE A 20 7.74 -17.67 25.35
C ILE A 20 8.97 -17.27 24.54
N LEU A 21 9.66 -16.19 24.92
CA LEU A 21 10.79 -15.68 24.15
C LEU A 21 12.05 -16.55 24.25
N PHE A 22 12.35 -17.10 25.44
CA PHE A 22 13.66 -17.69 25.72
C PHE A 22 13.65 -19.19 26.03
N CYS A 23 12.50 -19.79 26.33
CA CYS A 23 12.45 -21.21 26.66
C CYS A 23 12.09 -22.06 25.43
N PRO A 24 12.59 -23.30 25.36
CA PRO A 24 12.20 -24.29 24.36
C PRO A 24 10.68 -24.41 24.22
N ALA A 25 10.18 -24.26 22.99
CA ALA A 25 8.77 -24.43 22.71
C ALA A 25 8.37 -25.91 22.70
N PRO A 26 7.22 -26.29 23.28
CA PRO A 26 6.69 -27.65 23.15
C PRO A 26 6.12 -27.94 21.75
N ARG A 27 6.08 -26.94 20.86
CA ARG A 27 5.58 -27.02 19.48
C ARG A 27 6.10 -25.83 18.67
N ALA A 28 5.98 -25.88 17.35
CA ALA A 28 6.22 -24.71 16.52
C ALA A 28 5.19 -23.59 16.82
N TRP A 29 5.68 -22.38 17.02
CA TRP A 29 4.85 -21.17 17.16
C TRP A 29 4.82 -20.35 15.88
N LEU A 30 5.83 -20.52 15.03
CA LEU A 30 5.96 -19.94 13.71
C LEU A 30 6.23 -21.08 12.72
N THR A 31 5.76 -21.01 11.48
CA THR A 31 6.16 -21.94 10.42
C THR A 31 6.50 -21.18 9.16
N TRP A 32 7.31 -21.78 8.30
CA TRP A 32 7.64 -21.22 7.01
C TRP A 32 7.39 -22.22 5.88
N THR A 33 6.78 -21.75 4.81
CA THR A 33 6.53 -22.54 3.60
C THR A 33 6.87 -21.73 2.36
N ARG A 34 7.51 -22.35 1.38
CA ARG A 34 7.79 -21.82 0.05
C ARG A 34 7.01 -22.62 -0.98
N LEU A 35 6.14 -21.95 -1.71
CA LEU A 35 5.36 -22.53 -2.81
C LEU A 35 5.83 -21.97 -4.15
N ASP A 36 5.62 -22.71 -5.23
CA ASP A 36 5.86 -22.21 -6.59
C ASP A 36 4.81 -21.15 -6.97
N VAL A 37 3.53 -21.46 -6.77
CA VAL A 37 2.35 -20.60 -7.00
C VAL A 37 1.35 -20.75 -5.85
N GLU A 38 0.37 -19.85 -5.77
CA GLU A 38 -0.71 -19.95 -4.78
C GLU A 38 -1.51 -21.26 -4.98
N GLY A 39 -1.53 -22.11 -3.96
CA GLY A 39 -2.17 -23.43 -4.01
C GLY A 39 -1.41 -24.49 -4.82
N GLY A 40 -0.16 -24.20 -5.21
CA GLY A 40 0.71 -25.11 -5.96
C GLY A 40 1.58 -26.01 -5.09
N ASP A 41 2.71 -26.43 -5.64
CA ASP A 41 3.64 -27.38 -5.04
C ASP A 41 4.51 -26.74 -3.96
N ILE A 42 4.79 -27.51 -2.90
CA ILE A 42 5.71 -27.10 -1.84
C ILE A 42 7.16 -27.29 -2.33
N LEU A 43 7.84 -26.17 -2.57
CA LEU A 43 9.25 -26.15 -2.94
C LEU A 43 10.16 -26.38 -1.73
N ALA A 44 9.77 -25.83 -0.58
CA ALA A 44 10.42 -26.03 0.69
C ALA A 44 9.46 -25.74 1.83
N SER A 45 9.61 -26.41 2.96
CA SER A 45 8.87 -26.07 4.18
C SER A 45 9.73 -26.33 5.40
N ASP A 46 9.61 -25.48 6.41
CA ASP A 46 10.24 -25.68 7.71
C ASP A 46 9.25 -25.35 8.83
N SER A 47 8.95 -26.39 9.61
CA SER A 47 7.96 -26.38 10.69
C SER A 47 8.42 -27.20 11.90
N ALA A 48 9.59 -27.84 11.83
CA ALA A 48 10.13 -28.67 12.90
C ALA A 48 10.91 -27.81 13.91
N TYR A 49 10.17 -26.94 14.60
CA TYR A 49 10.75 -26.00 15.57
C TYR A 49 10.47 -26.34 17.03
N GLU A 50 9.98 -27.55 17.30
CA GLU A 50 9.89 -28.05 18.66
C GLU A 50 11.26 -28.04 19.33
N GLY A 51 11.32 -27.62 20.59
CA GLY A 51 12.55 -27.45 21.34
C GLY A 51 13.28 -26.13 21.10
N LEU A 52 12.89 -25.34 20.09
CA LEU A 52 13.43 -23.99 19.86
C LEU A 52 12.59 -22.93 20.57
N SER A 53 13.24 -21.94 21.16
CA SER A 53 12.59 -20.74 21.66
C SER A 53 12.00 -19.88 20.54
N LEU A 54 11.11 -18.95 20.87
CA LEU A 54 10.49 -18.09 19.86
C LEU A 54 11.52 -17.23 19.13
N LEU A 55 12.57 -16.78 19.83
CA LEU A 55 13.65 -16.00 19.24
C LEU A 55 14.41 -16.81 18.18
N GLU A 56 14.72 -18.07 18.47
CA GLU A 56 15.39 -18.98 17.52
C GLU A 56 14.49 -19.30 16.32
N GLN A 57 13.17 -19.45 16.56
CA GLN A 57 12.20 -19.64 15.47
C GLN A 57 12.12 -18.42 14.55
N ILE A 58 12.10 -17.20 15.11
CA ILE A 58 12.11 -15.95 14.34
C ILE A 58 13.39 -15.84 13.52
N GLU A 59 14.57 -16.06 14.12
CA GLU A 59 15.86 -15.99 13.43
C GLU A 59 15.91 -16.94 12.24
N ARG A 60 15.43 -18.18 12.42
CA ARG A 60 15.40 -19.19 11.36
C ARG A 60 14.48 -18.80 10.21
N VAL A 61 13.27 -18.30 10.51
CA VAL A 61 12.34 -17.84 9.47
C VAL A 61 12.84 -16.57 8.78
N GLU A 62 13.48 -15.64 9.48
CA GLU A 62 14.14 -14.48 8.86
C GLU A 62 15.23 -14.91 7.88
N ALA A 63 16.05 -15.90 8.22
CA ALA A 63 17.08 -16.45 7.33
C ALA A 63 16.47 -17.12 6.09
N LEU A 64 15.41 -17.92 6.25
CA LEU A 64 14.70 -18.55 5.14
C LEU A 64 14.03 -17.52 4.21
N LEU A 65 13.47 -16.45 4.78
CA LEU A 65 12.90 -15.34 4.01
C LEU A 65 13.97 -14.56 3.25
N ASP A 66 15.14 -14.27 3.83
CA ASP A 66 16.22 -13.59 3.11
C ASP A 66 16.80 -14.45 1.97
N ALA A 67 16.83 -15.78 2.15
CA ALA A 67 17.25 -16.72 1.14
C ALA A 67 16.24 -16.86 -0.01
N ALA A 68 14.94 -16.77 0.26
CA ALA A 68 13.89 -16.84 -0.78
C ALA A 68 13.65 -15.50 -1.50
N ASN A 69 13.94 -14.38 -0.85
CA ASN A 69 13.69 -13.04 -1.39
C ASN A 69 14.83 -12.59 -2.31
N ASP A 70 14.72 -12.90 -3.58
CA ASP A 70 15.77 -12.64 -4.57
C ASP A 70 16.08 -11.15 -4.78
N ARG A 71 17.26 -10.89 -5.33
CA ARG A 71 17.68 -9.54 -5.73
C ARG A 71 17.25 -9.25 -7.16
N VAL A 72 16.66 -8.08 -7.37
CA VAL A 72 16.35 -7.47 -8.66
C VAL A 72 17.38 -6.37 -8.93
N THR A 73 18.11 -6.52 -10.02
CA THR A 73 19.02 -5.48 -10.51
C THR A 73 18.24 -4.46 -11.31
N LEU A 74 18.26 -3.20 -10.85
CA LEU A 74 17.67 -2.08 -11.57
C LEU A 74 18.75 -1.38 -12.42
N PRO A 75 18.51 -1.17 -13.72
CA PRO A 75 19.38 -0.34 -14.54
C PRO A 75 19.30 1.12 -14.04
N GLY A 76 20.43 1.67 -13.60
CA GLY A 76 20.53 3.05 -13.14
C GLY A 76 21.32 3.93 -14.13
N GLU A 77 21.11 5.25 -14.08
CA GLU A 77 21.82 6.20 -14.96
C GLU A 77 23.34 6.27 -14.69
N PHE A 78 23.79 5.83 -13.51
CA PHE A 78 25.20 5.89 -13.11
C PHE A 78 25.73 4.60 -12.44
N SER A 79 24.85 3.72 -11.93
CA SER A 79 25.23 2.44 -11.31
C SER A 79 24.00 1.55 -11.16
N GLU A 80 24.19 0.24 -11.34
CA GLU A 80 23.17 -0.77 -11.05
C GLU A 80 22.87 -0.80 -9.54
N ARG A 81 21.58 -0.75 -9.19
CA ARG A 81 21.13 -0.95 -7.81
C ARG A 81 20.43 -2.30 -7.69
N ALA A 82 21.01 -3.19 -6.90
CA ALA A 82 20.35 -4.42 -6.49
C ALA A 82 19.39 -4.12 -5.33
N LEU A 83 18.09 -4.22 -5.59
CA LEU A 83 17.05 -4.20 -4.56
C LEU A 83 16.51 -5.62 -4.35
N ARG A 84 15.88 -5.89 -3.22
CA ARG A 84 15.15 -7.14 -3.02
C ARG A 84 13.79 -7.09 -3.73
N GLN A 85 13.26 -8.23 -4.17
CA GLN A 85 11.91 -8.31 -4.76
C GLN A 85 10.84 -7.86 -3.78
N LEU A 86 11.06 -8.05 -2.48
CA LEU A 86 10.24 -7.52 -1.41
C LEU A 86 11.13 -6.76 -0.40
N PRO A 87 10.74 -5.57 0.11
CA PRO A 87 11.53 -4.89 1.12
C PRO A 87 11.74 -5.77 2.37
N THR A 88 12.99 -6.11 2.69
CA THR A 88 13.32 -7.03 3.79
C THR A 88 12.73 -6.58 5.13
N ARG A 89 12.71 -5.27 5.39
CA ARG A 89 12.15 -4.73 6.63
C ARG A 89 10.62 -4.87 6.66
N SER A 90 9.92 -4.68 5.55
CA SER A 90 8.48 -4.94 5.45
C SER A 90 8.17 -6.41 5.69
N ALA A 91 8.94 -7.33 5.10
CA ALA A 91 8.77 -8.76 5.30
C ALA A 91 8.96 -9.15 6.78
N ARG A 92 10.06 -8.68 7.39
CA ARG A 92 10.36 -8.87 8.80
C ARG A 92 9.26 -8.31 9.71
N GLU A 93 8.81 -7.09 9.45
CA GLU A 93 7.75 -6.43 10.21
C GLU A 93 6.43 -7.22 10.15
N ALA A 94 6.07 -7.78 8.99
CA ALA A 94 4.87 -8.61 8.87
C ALA A 94 4.96 -9.88 9.73
N VAL A 95 6.11 -10.57 9.72
CA VAL A 95 6.34 -11.77 10.55
C VAL A 95 6.30 -11.41 12.03
N LEU A 96 7.04 -10.38 12.45
CA LEU A 96 7.10 -9.97 13.84
C LEU A 96 5.75 -9.51 14.38
N ASN A 97 4.98 -8.74 13.60
CA ASN A 97 3.62 -8.36 13.98
C ASN A 97 2.71 -9.59 14.11
N GLY A 98 2.83 -10.54 13.18
CA GLY A 98 2.09 -11.80 13.21
C GLY A 98 2.40 -12.68 14.42
N VAL A 99 3.58 -12.55 15.01
CA VAL A 99 3.98 -13.28 16.22
C VAL A 99 3.66 -12.51 17.50
N VAL A 100 3.96 -11.21 17.55
CA VAL A 100 3.77 -10.38 18.76
C VAL A 100 2.30 -10.17 19.06
N HIS A 101 1.46 -10.02 18.04
CA HIS A 101 0.02 -9.78 18.20
C HIS A 101 -0.85 -11.05 18.12
N ARG A 102 -0.22 -12.22 17.92
CA ARG A 102 -0.84 -13.55 17.94
C ARG A 102 -1.68 -13.75 19.19
N ASP A 103 -2.80 -14.46 19.08
CA ASP A 103 -3.48 -15.01 20.24
C ASP A 103 -2.74 -16.23 20.79
N TRP A 104 -1.94 -16.03 21.85
CA TRP A 104 -1.11 -17.06 22.45
C TRP A 104 -1.87 -18.18 23.15
N ASN A 105 -3.19 -18.04 23.34
CA ASN A 105 -4.05 -19.13 23.84
C ASN A 105 -4.39 -20.17 22.77
N LEU A 106 -4.26 -19.81 21.48
CA LEU A 106 -4.49 -20.72 20.37
C LEU A 106 -3.28 -21.62 20.14
N GLN A 107 -3.50 -22.79 19.55
CA GLN A 107 -2.45 -23.80 19.37
C GLN A 107 -1.75 -23.68 18.02
N GLU A 108 -2.48 -23.18 17.02
CA GLU A 108 -2.05 -23.03 15.65
C GLU A 108 -0.84 -22.09 15.56
N PRO A 109 0.19 -22.40 14.78
CA PRO A 109 1.32 -21.50 14.61
C PRO A 109 0.90 -20.27 13.79
N THR A 110 1.65 -19.17 13.95
CA THR A 110 1.70 -18.14 12.91
C THR A 110 2.36 -18.77 11.68
N THR A 111 1.79 -18.61 10.49
CA THR A 111 2.38 -19.16 9.26
C THR A 111 2.94 -18.04 8.40
N ALA A 112 4.13 -18.25 7.83
CA ALA A 112 4.77 -17.37 6.85
C ALA A 112 4.95 -18.14 5.53
N THR A 113 4.14 -17.80 4.53
CA THR A 113 4.16 -18.44 3.22
C THR A 113 4.75 -17.52 2.17
N TRP A 114 5.85 -17.93 1.54
CA TRP A 114 6.43 -17.28 0.36
C TRP A 114 5.91 -17.94 -0.92
N ILE A 115 5.42 -17.14 -1.86
CA ILE A 115 5.02 -17.59 -3.20
C ILE A 115 6.06 -17.13 -4.20
N GLU A 116 6.74 -18.08 -4.84
CA GLU A 116 7.88 -17.84 -5.71
C GLU A 116 7.52 -17.03 -6.96
N ALA A 117 6.50 -17.48 -7.72
CA ALA A 117 6.11 -16.85 -8.98
C ALA A 117 5.62 -15.41 -8.80
N ASP A 118 5.05 -15.09 -7.63
CA ASP A 118 4.49 -13.78 -7.31
C ASP A 118 5.45 -12.88 -6.53
N ALA A 119 6.60 -13.42 -6.09
CA ALA A 119 7.52 -12.78 -5.15
C ALA A 119 6.77 -12.14 -3.97
N SER A 120 5.91 -12.93 -3.33
CA SER A 120 4.95 -12.44 -2.33
C SER A 120 5.03 -13.20 -1.02
N LEU A 121 4.76 -12.51 0.07
CA LEU A 121 4.73 -13.06 1.42
C LEU A 121 3.32 -12.94 2.00
N THR A 122 2.79 -14.05 2.47
CA THR A 122 1.54 -14.11 3.23
C THR A 122 1.86 -14.56 4.66
N VAL A 123 1.51 -13.73 5.66
CA VAL A 123 1.62 -14.08 7.07
C VAL A 123 0.22 -14.24 7.65
N ILE A 124 -0.09 -15.40 8.23
CA ILE A 124 -1.36 -15.66 8.90
C ILE A 124 -1.10 -15.82 10.39
N SER A 125 -1.71 -14.95 11.19
CA SER A 125 -1.61 -14.96 12.64
C SER A 125 -2.91 -15.48 13.27
N PRO A 126 -2.84 -16.45 14.20
CA PRO A 126 -4.00 -16.89 14.98
C PRO A 126 -4.63 -15.77 15.80
N GLY A 127 -5.96 -15.71 15.81
CA GLY A 127 -6.75 -14.69 16.50
C GLY A 127 -7.11 -13.52 15.59
N GLY A 128 -8.22 -12.83 15.91
CA GLY A 128 -8.70 -11.65 15.20
C GLY A 128 -8.09 -10.34 15.71
N PHE A 129 -8.50 -9.22 15.11
CA PHE A 129 -8.16 -7.91 15.64
C PHE A 129 -8.80 -7.70 17.03
N VAL A 130 -8.11 -6.94 17.90
CA VAL A 130 -8.55 -6.69 19.28
C VAL A 130 -8.33 -5.25 19.68
N GLY A 131 -9.02 -4.82 20.74
CA GLY A 131 -8.89 -3.47 21.29
C GLY A 131 -9.39 -2.38 20.34
N GLY A 132 -10.40 -2.69 19.53
CA GLY A 132 -10.97 -1.77 18.54
C GLY A 132 -10.12 -1.59 17.27
N ILE A 133 -9.04 -2.34 17.10
CA ILE A 133 -8.27 -2.37 15.85
C ILE A 133 -9.10 -3.04 14.74
N SER A 134 -8.93 -2.57 13.52
CA SER A 134 -9.44 -3.17 12.29
C SER A 134 -8.49 -2.89 11.13
N ALA A 135 -8.74 -3.51 9.98
CA ALA A 135 -7.99 -3.23 8.75
C ALA A 135 -8.07 -1.74 8.34
N ASP A 136 -9.16 -1.06 8.69
CA ASP A 136 -9.44 0.33 8.35
C ASP A 136 -8.84 1.35 9.32
N ASN A 137 -8.20 0.92 10.41
CA ASN A 137 -7.61 1.83 11.39
C ASN A 137 -6.21 1.44 11.90
N VAL A 138 -5.61 0.37 11.36
CA VAL A 138 -4.28 -0.12 11.75
C VAL A 138 -3.14 0.91 11.63
N LEU A 139 -3.27 1.90 10.73
CA LEU A 139 -2.30 2.98 10.56
C LEU A 139 -2.39 4.03 11.68
N THR A 140 -3.53 4.17 12.34
CA THR A 140 -3.75 5.24 13.36
C THR A 140 -3.96 4.73 14.77
N GLN A 141 -4.56 3.54 14.92
CA GLN A 141 -4.83 2.95 16.22
C GLN A 141 -3.71 2.03 16.68
N ARG A 142 -3.55 1.91 18.00
CA ARG A 142 -2.48 1.12 18.62
C ARG A 142 -3.08 0.30 19.76
N PHE A 143 -2.96 -1.01 19.67
CA PHE A 143 -3.33 -1.92 20.74
C PHE A 143 -2.41 -3.14 20.72
N SER A 144 -2.03 -3.62 21.90
CA SER A 144 -1.30 -4.89 22.03
C SER A 144 -2.10 -5.82 22.92
N ARG A 145 -2.39 -7.02 22.41
CA ARG A 145 -3.07 -8.08 23.14
C ARG A 145 -2.27 -8.50 24.37
N TYR A 146 -0.94 -8.55 24.23
CA TYR A 146 0.00 -8.93 25.29
C TYR A 146 1.06 -7.82 25.44
N PRO A 147 0.79 -6.77 26.25
CA PRO A 147 1.70 -5.64 26.42
C PRO A 147 3.10 -6.05 26.90
N ALA A 148 3.21 -6.99 27.85
CA ALA A 148 4.49 -7.48 28.36
C ALA A 148 5.36 -8.13 27.26
N LEU A 149 4.75 -8.91 26.36
CA LEU A 149 5.45 -9.51 25.22
C LEU A 149 5.89 -8.43 24.22
N ALA A 150 5.02 -7.47 23.91
CA ALA A 150 5.37 -6.37 23.00
C ALA A 150 6.50 -5.48 23.56
N ASP A 151 6.50 -5.21 24.87
CA ASP A 151 7.54 -4.44 25.53
C ASP A 151 8.87 -5.19 25.57
N ALA A 152 8.85 -6.49 25.86
CA ALA A 152 10.04 -7.34 25.80
C ALA A 152 10.62 -7.42 24.38
N SER A 153 9.78 -7.63 23.36
CA SER A 153 10.19 -7.64 21.95
C SER A 153 10.79 -6.31 21.51
N ARG A 154 10.26 -5.18 22.01
CA ARG A 154 10.84 -3.85 21.76
C ARG A 154 12.19 -3.69 22.46
N ALA A 155 12.31 -4.13 23.71
CA ALA A 155 13.56 -4.05 24.47
C ALA A 155 14.68 -4.91 23.84
N LEU A 156 14.31 -5.97 23.12
CA LEU A 156 15.21 -6.81 22.32
C LEU A 156 15.53 -6.24 20.94
N GLY A 157 14.89 -5.14 20.52
CA GLY A 157 15.09 -4.55 19.20
C GLY A 157 14.48 -5.38 18.06
N LEU A 158 13.54 -6.28 18.36
CA LEU A 158 12.81 -7.02 17.33
C LEU A 158 11.90 -6.06 16.58
N VAL A 159 11.03 -5.37 17.32
CA VAL A 159 10.03 -4.44 16.79
C VAL A 159 10.36 -3.00 17.11
N ASP A 160 9.97 -2.08 16.22
CA ASP A 160 10.04 -0.64 16.46
C ASP A 160 9.05 -0.18 17.56
N LYS A 161 9.05 1.12 17.87
CA LYS A 161 7.97 1.75 18.66
C LYS A 161 6.61 1.43 18.01
N GLN A 162 5.59 1.22 18.85
CA GLN A 162 4.30 0.69 18.39
C GLN A 162 3.70 1.52 17.25
N GLY A 163 3.45 0.83 16.14
CA GLY A 163 2.93 1.34 14.87
C GLY A 163 3.79 2.38 14.13
N VAL A 164 5.07 2.52 14.47
CA VAL A 164 6.08 2.99 13.50
C VAL A 164 6.37 1.90 12.46
N GLY A 165 6.28 0.64 12.88
CA GLY A 165 6.56 -0.53 12.05
C GLY A 165 5.54 -0.72 10.92
N VAL A 166 4.23 -0.70 11.21
CA VAL A 166 3.18 -0.77 10.18
C VAL A 166 3.29 0.39 9.18
N ASP A 167 3.43 1.63 9.64
CA ASP A 167 3.62 2.80 8.78
C ASP A 167 4.83 2.65 7.85
N ARG A 168 5.94 2.12 8.38
CA ARG A 168 7.15 1.82 7.61
C ARG A 168 6.90 0.74 6.57
N MET A 169 6.22 -0.35 6.95
CA MET A 169 5.87 -1.45 6.05
C MET A 169 5.07 -0.93 4.85
N TYR A 170 4.04 -0.11 5.08
CA TYR A 170 3.27 0.53 4.02
C TYR A 170 4.13 1.43 3.14
N ARG A 171 4.92 2.33 3.75
CA ARG A 171 5.77 3.28 3.04
C ARG A 171 6.80 2.58 2.16
N GLU A 172 7.51 1.58 2.67
CA GLU A 172 8.56 0.89 1.92
C GLU A 172 7.99 0.14 0.71
N MET A 173 6.78 -0.43 0.82
CA MET A 173 6.11 -1.06 -0.32
C MET A 173 5.77 -0.05 -1.42
N VAL A 174 5.08 1.04 -1.06
CA VAL A 174 4.54 1.96 -2.07
C VAL A 174 5.60 2.88 -2.68
N THR A 175 6.68 3.20 -1.95
CA THR A 175 7.76 4.07 -2.46
C THR A 175 8.58 3.44 -3.56
N ILE A 176 8.61 2.10 -3.63
CA ILE A 176 9.24 1.36 -4.73
C ILE A 176 8.23 0.91 -5.80
N GLY A 177 6.98 1.34 -5.68
CA GLY A 177 5.94 1.13 -6.68
C GLY A 177 5.06 -0.10 -6.47
N HIS A 178 5.34 -0.93 -5.46
CA HIS A 178 4.46 -2.04 -5.10
C HIS A 178 3.13 -1.56 -4.53
N ARG A 179 2.19 -2.49 -4.39
CA ARG A 179 0.91 -2.24 -3.72
C ARG A 179 1.12 -2.18 -2.20
N PRO A 180 0.32 -1.39 -1.46
CA PRO A 180 0.37 -1.41 -0.01
C PRO A 180 0.03 -2.82 0.52
N PRO A 181 0.49 -3.15 1.74
CA PRO A 181 0.10 -4.38 2.43
C PRO A 181 -1.42 -4.56 2.46
N LEU A 182 -1.88 -5.79 2.22
CA LEU A 182 -3.28 -6.17 2.39
C LEU A 182 -3.45 -6.85 3.74
N LEU A 183 -4.24 -6.26 4.64
CA LEU A 183 -4.56 -6.81 5.95
C LEU A 183 -6.05 -7.18 5.99
N VAL A 184 -6.35 -8.43 6.33
CA VAL A 184 -7.71 -8.96 6.36
C VAL A 184 -7.89 -9.80 7.61
N GLU A 185 -9.01 -9.63 8.30
CA GLU A 185 -9.48 -10.59 9.30
C GLU A 185 -10.33 -11.65 8.61
N GLU A 186 -10.01 -12.92 8.84
CA GLU A 186 -10.69 -14.06 8.25
C GLU A 186 -11.42 -14.89 9.32
N PRO A 187 -12.45 -15.67 8.95
CA PRO A 187 -13.13 -16.57 9.87
C PRO A 187 -12.17 -17.55 10.57
N GLY A 188 -12.47 -17.90 11.83
CA GLY A 188 -11.66 -18.85 12.60
C GLY A 188 -11.02 -18.31 13.89
N PRO A 189 -11.25 -17.06 14.30
CA PRO A 189 -10.70 -15.82 13.72
C PRO A 189 -9.17 -15.85 13.51
N ARG A 190 -8.70 -15.22 12.43
CA ARG A 190 -7.26 -15.06 12.11
C ARG A 190 -7.02 -13.74 11.38
N VAL A 191 -5.82 -13.17 11.50
CA VAL A 191 -5.41 -12.00 10.72
C VAL A 191 -4.41 -12.43 9.66
N ARG A 192 -4.72 -12.17 8.39
CA ARG A 192 -3.82 -12.38 7.26
C ARG A 192 -3.24 -11.05 6.77
N VAL A 193 -1.92 -10.98 6.69
CA VAL A 193 -1.15 -9.89 6.07
C VAL A 193 -0.53 -10.42 4.78
N ARG A 194 -0.80 -9.77 3.64
CA ARG A 194 -0.18 -10.10 2.35
C ARG A 194 0.65 -8.94 1.82
N LEU A 195 1.90 -9.23 1.48
CA LEU A 195 2.84 -8.33 0.83
C LEU A 195 3.14 -8.84 -0.58
N ALA A 196 2.78 -8.07 -1.60
CA ALA A 196 3.08 -8.39 -2.99
C ALA A 196 4.32 -7.62 -3.45
N GLY A 197 5.43 -8.33 -3.66
CA GLY A 197 6.68 -7.77 -4.16
C GLY A 197 6.76 -7.80 -5.68
N GLY A 198 7.93 -8.16 -6.19
CA GLY A 198 8.24 -8.30 -7.61
C GLY A 198 9.21 -7.24 -8.09
N GLN A 199 9.11 -6.85 -9.36
CA GLN A 199 10.02 -5.86 -9.94
C GLN A 199 9.68 -4.44 -9.42
N PRO A 200 10.63 -3.74 -8.76
CA PRO A 200 10.42 -2.36 -8.34
C PRO A 200 10.26 -1.41 -9.54
N LEU A 201 9.44 -0.37 -9.39
CA LEU A 201 9.20 0.62 -10.43
C LEU A 201 10.16 1.81 -10.28
N LEU A 202 11.28 1.77 -11.02
CA LEU A 202 12.31 2.80 -10.98
C LEU A 202 11.76 4.24 -11.17
N PRO A 203 10.80 4.52 -12.07
CA PRO A 203 10.23 5.86 -12.17
C PRO A 203 9.55 6.36 -10.89
N ILE A 204 8.92 5.47 -10.12
CA ILE A 204 8.30 5.81 -8.82
C ILE A 204 9.38 6.04 -7.76
N ILE A 205 10.45 5.24 -7.76
CA ILE A 205 11.61 5.47 -6.88
C ILE A 205 12.26 6.84 -7.18
N ARG A 206 12.41 7.19 -8.45
CA ARG A 206 12.92 8.51 -8.87
C ARG A 206 12.01 9.64 -8.38
N LEU A 207 10.68 9.51 -8.54
CA LEU A 207 9.73 10.50 -8.03
C LEU A 207 9.86 10.67 -6.52
N THR A 208 9.80 9.57 -5.76
CA THR A 208 9.78 9.62 -4.29
C THR A 208 11.08 10.13 -3.69
N SER A 209 12.23 9.80 -4.28
CA SER A 209 13.54 10.32 -3.87
C SER A 209 13.77 11.81 -4.19
N LYS A 210 12.97 12.38 -5.09
CA LYS A 210 13.00 13.82 -5.44
C LYS A 210 12.09 14.69 -4.58
N ILE A 211 11.23 14.10 -3.74
CA ILE A 211 10.29 14.87 -2.91
C ILE A 211 11.06 15.74 -1.91
N GLN A 212 10.71 17.03 -1.87
CA GLN A 212 11.22 18.01 -0.93
C GLN A 212 10.09 18.60 -0.07
N PRO A 213 10.36 18.92 1.22
CA PRO A 213 11.63 18.72 1.91
C PRO A 213 11.95 17.23 2.14
N ALA A 214 13.23 16.87 2.18
CA ALA A 214 13.69 15.48 2.26
C ALA A 214 13.06 14.66 3.42
N ALA A 215 12.63 15.31 4.50
CA ALA A 215 11.89 14.66 5.58
C ALA A 215 10.60 13.96 5.10
N ARG A 216 9.92 14.52 4.08
CA ARG A 216 8.68 13.98 3.52
C ARG A 216 8.87 12.72 2.68
N GLN A 217 10.10 12.39 2.29
CA GLN A 217 10.42 11.11 1.65
C GLN A 217 10.19 9.93 2.61
N ARG A 218 10.23 10.18 3.93
CA ARG A 218 10.00 9.18 4.98
C ARG A 218 8.57 9.24 5.55
N ASP A 219 7.68 10.03 4.97
CA ASP A 219 6.31 10.22 5.44
C ASP A 219 5.36 9.22 4.75
N VAL A 220 4.76 8.32 5.53
CA VAL A 220 3.82 7.31 5.02
C VAL A 220 2.59 7.95 4.37
N GLN A 221 2.13 9.09 4.88
CA GLN A 221 0.92 9.74 4.37
C GLN A 221 1.18 10.34 2.99
N ILE A 222 2.34 10.97 2.79
CA ILE A 222 2.76 11.46 1.47
C ILE A 222 2.96 10.29 0.50
N ALA A 223 3.58 9.21 0.96
CA ALA A 223 3.78 8.02 0.13
C ALA A 223 2.45 7.41 -0.35
N LEU A 224 1.43 7.35 0.53
CA LEU A 224 0.08 6.90 0.18
C LEU A 224 -0.65 7.85 -0.76
N ILE A 225 -0.54 9.18 -0.56
CA ILE A 225 -1.10 10.18 -1.47
C ILE A 225 -0.52 10.01 -2.89
N VAL A 226 0.80 9.90 -2.99
CA VAL A 226 1.50 9.68 -4.27
C VAL A 226 1.07 8.35 -4.90
N TYR A 227 1.06 7.27 -4.13
CA TYR A 227 0.60 5.97 -4.61
C TYR A 227 -0.81 6.02 -5.20
N THR A 228 -1.74 6.68 -4.48
CA THR A 228 -3.13 6.83 -4.89
C THR A 228 -3.24 7.66 -6.17
N LEU A 229 -2.58 8.81 -6.23
CA LEU A 229 -2.67 9.72 -7.38
C LEU A 229 -1.86 9.26 -8.60
N LEU A 230 -0.95 8.29 -8.44
CA LEU A 230 -0.34 7.59 -9.55
C LEU A 230 -1.30 6.58 -10.20
N ARG A 231 -2.33 6.13 -9.48
CA ARG A 231 -3.27 5.08 -9.94
C ARG A 231 -4.69 5.60 -10.17
N ASN A 232 -4.97 6.84 -9.77
CA ASN A 232 -6.26 7.50 -9.94
C ASN A 232 -6.05 8.90 -10.52
N PRO A 233 -6.90 9.35 -11.45
CA PRO A 233 -6.78 10.67 -12.08
C PRO A 233 -6.83 11.82 -11.07
N PHE A 234 -7.56 11.61 -9.97
CA PHE A 234 -7.68 12.53 -8.85
C PHE A 234 -8.05 11.78 -7.55
N THR A 235 -8.04 12.49 -6.42
CA THR A 235 -8.65 12.05 -5.16
C THR A 235 -9.47 13.16 -4.52
N THR A 236 -10.28 12.82 -3.52
CA THR A 236 -11.03 13.76 -2.69
C THR A 236 -10.59 13.64 -1.24
N VAL A 237 -10.92 14.64 -0.42
CA VAL A 237 -10.70 14.58 1.04
C VAL A 237 -11.35 13.34 1.65
N LYS A 238 -12.59 13.03 1.27
CA LYS A 238 -13.35 11.85 1.76
C LYS A 238 -12.71 10.52 1.34
N ARG A 239 -12.19 10.41 0.11
CA ARG A 239 -11.47 9.20 -0.33
C ARG A 239 -10.14 9.08 0.41
N MET A 240 -9.42 10.19 0.57
CA MET A 240 -8.12 10.21 1.23
C MET A 240 -8.23 9.94 2.74
N SER A 241 -9.29 10.36 3.42
CA SER A 241 -9.50 10.07 4.84
C SER A 241 -9.60 8.57 5.12
N LYS A 242 -10.24 7.82 4.23
CA LYS A 242 -10.28 6.34 4.30
C LYS A 242 -8.91 5.72 4.09
N ILE A 243 -8.16 6.18 3.08
CA ILE A 243 -6.82 5.65 2.74
C ILE A 243 -5.82 5.92 3.86
N LEU A 244 -5.83 7.15 4.42
CA LEU A 244 -4.96 7.56 5.52
C LEU A 244 -5.47 7.08 6.89
N GLN A 245 -6.67 6.51 6.95
CA GLN A 245 -7.33 6.01 8.15
C GLN A 245 -7.49 7.08 9.23
N ARG A 246 -7.87 8.29 8.80
CA ARG A 246 -7.97 9.52 9.58
C ARG A 246 -9.31 10.20 9.38
N THR A 247 -9.55 11.24 10.16
CA THR A 247 -10.71 12.13 9.96
C THR A 247 -10.61 12.90 8.64
N THR A 248 -11.72 13.47 8.18
CA THR A 248 -11.74 14.30 6.97
C THR A 248 -10.90 15.56 7.13
N GLU A 249 -10.86 16.13 8.33
CA GLU A 249 -10.13 17.34 8.66
C GLU A 249 -8.62 17.10 8.60
N GLU A 250 -8.14 16.02 9.22
CA GLU A 250 -6.73 15.62 9.15
C GLU A 250 -6.31 15.24 7.73
N ALA A 251 -7.18 14.59 6.96
CA ALA A 251 -6.90 14.25 5.57
C ALA A 251 -6.79 15.50 4.69
N ALA A 252 -7.63 16.52 4.93
CA ALA A 252 -7.54 17.80 4.25
C ALA A 252 -6.22 18.51 4.59
N GLU A 253 -5.85 18.57 5.87
CA GLU A 253 -4.56 19.13 6.29
C GLU A 253 -3.37 18.42 5.63
N THR A 254 -3.44 17.08 5.56
CA THR A 254 -2.39 16.27 4.94
C THR A 254 -2.27 16.52 3.43
N LEU A 255 -3.38 16.72 2.73
CA LEU A 255 -3.37 17.11 1.31
C LEU A 255 -2.73 18.49 1.12
N GLU A 256 -2.99 19.46 2.01
CA GLU A 256 -2.32 20.77 1.96
C GLU A 256 -0.82 20.68 2.27
N ILE A 257 -0.42 19.76 3.15
CA ILE A 257 1.00 19.44 3.37
C ILE A 257 1.61 18.84 2.10
N ALA A 258 0.94 17.90 1.46
CA ALA A 258 1.39 17.29 0.21
C ALA A 258 1.48 18.31 -0.93
N HIS A 259 0.57 19.29 -0.98
CA HIS A 259 0.60 20.39 -1.95
C HIS A 259 1.84 21.28 -1.78
N ARG A 260 2.24 21.54 -0.53
CA ARG A 260 3.46 22.29 -0.19
C ARG A 260 4.75 21.51 -0.43
N CYS A 261 4.68 20.19 -0.59
CA CYS A 261 5.82 19.39 -1.02
C CYS A 261 6.12 19.69 -2.49
N VAL A 262 7.40 19.66 -2.86
CA VAL A 262 7.83 19.93 -4.25
C VAL A 262 8.68 18.81 -4.82
N VAL A 263 8.63 18.64 -6.14
CA VAL A 263 9.52 17.80 -6.95
C VAL A 263 10.05 18.65 -8.09
N ASP A 264 11.36 18.70 -8.28
CA ASP A 264 12.03 19.58 -9.26
C ASP A 264 11.52 21.05 -9.20
N GLY A 265 11.25 21.56 -7.98
CA GLY A 265 10.79 22.93 -7.73
C GLY A 265 9.30 23.19 -7.99
N GLN A 266 8.53 22.19 -8.43
CA GLN A 266 7.09 22.30 -8.66
C GLN A 266 6.28 21.56 -7.58
N PRO A 267 5.06 22.00 -7.24
CA PRO A 267 4.20 21.28 -6.29
C PRO A 267 4.03 19.80 -6.65
N LEU A 268 4.00 18.92 -5.65
CA LEU A 268 3.84 17.48 -5.83
C LEU A 268 2.42 17.12 -6.29
N ILE A 269 1.43 17.79 -5.71
CA ILE A 269 0.00 17.68 -6.07
C ILE A 269 -0.58 19.07 -6.27
N SER A 270 -1.74 19.16 -6.93
CA SER A 270 -2.41 20.44 -7.18
C SER A 270 -3.93 20.31 -7.03
N PRO A 271 -4.61 21.34 -6.53
CA PRO A 271 -6.07 21.34 -6.45
C PRO A 271 -6.69 21.55 -7.84
N LEU A 272 -7.84 20.91 -8.06
CA LEU A 272 -8.69 21.09 -9.23
C LEU A 272 -10.15 21.08 -8.76
N LYS A 273 -10.80 22.25 -8.69
CA LYS A 273 -12.12 22.40 -8.06
C LYS A 273 -12.11 21.84 -6.63
N ASN A 274 -12.93 20.83 -6.32
CA ASN A 274 -13.01 20.18 -5.00
C ASN A 274 -12.17 18.88 -4.92
N VAL A 275 -11.31 18.60 -5.91
CA VAL A 275 -10.46 17.42 -5.95
C VAL A 275 -8.98 17.78 -5.97
N TRP A 276 -8.11 16.78 -5.78
CA TRP A 276 -6.66 16.89 -5.85
C TRP A 276 -6.10 15.99 -6.93
N THR A 277 -5.14 16.46 -7.71
CA THR A 277 -4.48 15.69 -8.78
C THR A 277 -2.97 15.64 -8.56
N LEU A 278 -2.31 14.59 -9.08
CA LEU A 278 -0.86 14.60 -9.21
C LEU A 278 -0.43 15.76 -10.13
N SER A 279 0.66 16.46 -9.81
CA SER A 279 1.13 17.56 -10.66
C SER A 279 1.68 17.06 -11.99
N ASN A 280 1.72 17.95 -12.99
CA ASN A 280 2.29 17.63 -14.30
C ASN A 280 3.78 17.24 -14.20
N GLU A 281 4.52 17.87 -13.29
CA GLU A 281 5.94 17.59 -13.09
C GLU A 281 6.15 16.20 -12.49
N ALA A 282 5.38 15.85 -11.46
CA ALA A 282 5.40 14.49 -10.90
C ALA A 282 5.01 13.42 -11.93
N ARG A 283 4.01 13.69 -12.77
CA ARG A 283 3.61 12.82 -13.89
C ARG A 283 4.73 12.66 -14.92
N ARG A 284 5.45 13.75 -15.24
CA ARG A 284 6.57 13.76 -16.20
C ARG A 284 7.74 12.90 -15.69
N ILE A 285 8.08 13.02 -14.42
CA ILE A 285 9.14 12.20 -13.78
C ILE A 285 8.83 10.71 -13.91
N VAL A 286 7.56 10.32 -13.72
CA VAL A 286 7.16 8.90 -13.81
C VAL A 286 6.95 8.43 -15.24
N GLY A 287 6.41 9.27 -16.13
CA GLY A 287 6.08 8.92 -17.51
C GLY A 287 7.24 9.02 -18.51
N GLY A 288 8.42 9.46 -18.08
CA GLY A 288 9.49 9.95 -18.97
C GLY A 288 10.12 8.92 -19.92
N GLN A 289 10.33 7.66 -19.51
CA GLN A 289 11.06 6.68 -20.33
C GLN A 289 10.11 5.67 -21.01
N THR A 290 10.24 5.52 -22.34
CA THR A 290 9.40 4.63 -23.16
C THR A 290 9.45 3.16 -22.71
N ALA A 291 10.61 2.70 -22.23
CA ALA A 291 10.81 1.34 -21.74
C ALA A 291 9.90 0.99 -20.55
N ASP A 292 9.62 1.97 -19.68
CA ASP A 292 8.79 1.78 -18.50
C ASP A 292 7.28 1.79 -18.81
N ARG A 293 6.88 2.36 -19.96
CA ARG A 293 5.46 2.63 -20.25
C ARG A 293 4.59 1.37 -20.25
N LYS A 294 5.06 0.26 -20.82
CA LYS A 294 4.32 -1.02 -20.82
C LYS A 294 4.15 -1.58 -19.40
N MET A 295 5.21 -1.50 -18.59
CA MET A 295 5.20 -1.98 -17.21
C MET A 295 4.26 -1.13 -16.34
N LEU A 296 4.35 0.20 -16.45
CA LEU A 296 3.46 1.14 -15.76
C LEU A 296 1.99 0.90 -16.14
N GLN A 297 1.69 0.69 -17.42
CA GLN A 297 0.33 0.37 -17.89
C GLN A 297 -0.21 -0.93 -17.29
N ARG A 298 0.59 -2.01 -17.26
CA ARG A 298 0.18 -3.28 -16.63
C ARG A 298 -0.14 -3.11 -15.15
N GLN A 299 0.58 -2.24 -14.45
CA GLN A 299 0.34 -1.94 -13.04
C GLN A 299 -0.68 -0.81 -12.82
N ARG A 300 -1.37 -0.37 -13.88
CA ARG A 300 -2.31 0.76 -13.86
C ARG A 300 -1.71 2.01 -13.20
N VAL A 301 -0.46 2.31 -13.51
CA VAL A 301 0.20 3.57 -13.13
C VAL A 301 0.06 4.55 -14.29
N LEU A 302 -0.47 5.74 -14.01
CA LEU A 302 -0.75 6.80 -14.97
C LEU A 302 -1.57 6.33 -16.19
N TRP A 303 -2.40 5.30 -16.03
CA TRP A 303 -3.26 4.75 -17.09
C TRP A 303 -4.24 5.78 -17.66
N PHE A 304 -4.58 6.78 -16.85
CA PHE A 304 -5.45 7.90 -17.19
C PHE A 304 -4.74 9.03 -17.95
N ILE A 305 -3.43 8.92 -18.22
CA ILE A 305 -2.69 9.91 -19.00
C ILE A 305 -2.78 9.55 -20.49
N THR A 306 -3.24 10.51 -21.30
CA THR A 306 -3.55 10.31 -22.72
C THR A 306 -4.38 9.03 -22.98
N PRO A 307 -5.52 8.84 -22.26
CA PRO A 307 -6.24 7.59 -22.28
C PRO A 307 -6.96 7.40 -23.63
N GLY A 308 -6.98 6.17 -24.12
CA GLY A 308 -7.74 5.76 -25.30
C GLY A 308 -8.92 4.86 -24.94
N GLY A 309 -9.91 4.78 -25.84
CA GLY A 309 -11.06 3.85 -25.71
C GLY A 309 -11.73 3.92 -24.34
N ASP A 310 -11.92 2.76 -23.71
CA ASP A 310 -12.62 2.63 -22.43
C ASP A 310 -11.96 3.37 -21.27
N ALA A 311 -10.63 3.51 -21.27
CA ALA A 311 -9.93 4.26 -20.24
C ALA A 311 -10.36 5.74 -20.23
N ALA A 312 -10.69 6.30 -21.41
CA ALA A 312 -11.18 7.68 -21.48
C ALA A 312 -12.52 7.82 -20.75
N SER A 313 -13.42 6.87 -20.95
CA SER A 313 -14.69 6.88 -20.23
C SER A 313 -14.54 6.56 -18.76
N GLU A 314 -13.63 5.66 -18.36
CA GLU A 314 -13.41 5.34 -16.95
C GLU A 314 -13.00 6.60 -16.16
N VAL A 315 -12.12 7.44 -16.73
CA VAL A 315 -11.76 8.74 -16.14
C VAL A 315 -12.98 9.66 -15.97
N VAL A 316 -13.86 9.69 -16.97
CA VAL A 316 -15.06 10.53 -16.95
C VAL A 316 -16.08 10.00 -15.94
N SER A 317 -16.32 8.68 -15.89
CA SER A 317 -17.20 8.04 -14.91
C SER A 317 -16.74 8.34 -13.49
N GLN A 318 -15.44 8.18 -13.19
CA GLN A 318 -14.89 8.53 -11.88
C GLN A 318 -15.10 10.01 -11.54
N TRP A 319 -14.95 10.91 -12.52
CA TRP A 319 -15.20 12.34 -12.32
C TRP A 319 -16.65 12.64 -11.97
N PHE A 320 -17.60 11.97 -12.62
CA PHE A 320 -19.03 12.15 -12.35
C PHE A 320 -19.48 11.66 -10.97
N GLU A 321 -18.73 10.78 -10.31
CA GLU A 321 -18.99 10.41 -8.91
C GLU A 321 -18.87 11.60 -7.93
N VAL A 322 -18.23 12.70 -8.34
CA VAL A 322 -17.92 13.84 -7.46
C VAL A 322 -18.25 15.21 -8.06
N GLN A 323 -18.64 15.25 -9.34
CA GLN A 323 -18.87 16.47 -10.12
C GLN A 323 -20.02 16.26 -11.10
N ASP A 324 -20.93 17.21 -11.22
CA ASP A 324 -22.12 17.05 -12.08
C ASP A 324 -21.85 17.30 -13.58
N ARG A 325 -20.67 17.83 -13.90
CA ARG A 325 -20.27 18.18 -15.27
C ARG A 325 -18.76 18.12 -15.47
N ILE A 326 -18.36 17.87 -16.69
CA ILE A 326 -16.95 17.90 -17.11
C ILE A 326 -16.76 18.87 -18.28
N SER A 327 -15.75 19.73 -18.19
CA SER A 327 -15.31 20.55 -19.33
C SER A 327 -14.09 19.92 -20.01
N SER A 328 -13.79 20.32 -21.25
CA SER A 328 -12.54 19.93 -21.91
C SER A 328 -11.30 20.40 -21.13
N GLY A 329 -11.40 21.50 -20.37
CA GLY A 329 -10.35 21.98 -19.48
C GLY A 329 -10.12 21.08 -18.28
N ASP A 330 -11.20 20.58 -17.65
CA ASP A 330 -11.11 19.61 -16.56
C ASP A 330 -10.45 18.33 -17.05
N TYR A 331 -10.96 17.77 -18.15
CA TYR A 331 -10.45 16.53 -18.73
C TYR A 331 -9.00 16.66 -19.19
N SER A 332 -8.61 17.81 -19.77
CA SER A 332 -7.21 18.11 -20.10
C SER A 332 -6.30 18.09 -18.87
N LYS A 333 -6.70 18.71 -17.76
CA LYS A 333 -5.92 18.69 -16.51
C LYS A 333 -5.83 17.30 -15.89
N LEU A 334 -6.87 16.48 -15.99
CA LEU A 334 -6.84 15.10 -15.50
C LEU A 334 -5.91 14.21 -16.33
N THR A 335 -5.96 14.34 -17.66
CA THR A 335 -5.35 13.36 -18.59
C THR A 335 -4.04 13.81 -19.21
N GLY A 336 -3.66 15.08 -19.07
CA GLY A 336 -2.50 15.65 -19.76
C GLY A 336 -2.67 15.83 -21.27
N LEU A 337 -3.87 15.60 -21.82
CA LEU A 337 -4.18 15.92 -23.21
C LEU A 337 -4.18 17.44 -23.44
N THR A 338 -3.87 17.86 -24.67
CA THR A 338 -4.12 19.24 -25.08
C THR A 338 -5.61 19.56 -25.01
N LEU A 339 -6.00 20.84 -24.91
CA LEU A 339 -7.42 21.22 -24.89
C LEU A 339 -8.18 20.69 -26.11
N ALA A 340 -7.57 20.73 -27.30
CA ALA A 340 -8.15 20.18 -28.52
C ALA A 340 -8.30 18.65 -28.44
N GLY A 341 -7.27 17.95 -27.95
CA GLY A 341 -7.31 16.50 -27.77
C GLY A 341 -8.35 16.06 -26.74
N ALA A 342 -8.46 16.80 -25.63
CA ALA A 342 -9.46 16.59 -24.59
C ALA A 342 -10.88 16.78 -25.12
N ARG A 343 -11.13 17.88 -25.85
CA ARG A 343 -12.41 18.11 -26.54
C ARG A 343 -12.73 16.98 -27.51
N GLY A 344 -11.78 16.58 -28.35
CA GLY A 344 -11.98 15.49 -29.31
C GLY A 344 -12.22 14.12 -28.66
N ALA A 345 -11.67 13.88 -27.47
CA ALA A 345 -11.94 12.67 -26.68
C ALA A 345 -13.35 12.67 -26.10
N LEU A 346 -13.79 13.80 -25.50
CA LEU A 346 -15.14 13.95 -24.97
C LEU A 346 -16.19 13.92 -26.08
N ASP A 347 -15.91 14.52 -27.24
CA ASP A 347 -16.80 14.49 -28.41
C ASP A 347 -16.98 13.06 -28.96
N ARG A 348 -15.94 12.23 -28.93
CA ARG A 348 -16.05 10.79 -29.25
C ARG A 348 -16.96 10.06 -28.26
N LEU A 349 -16.81 10.32 -26.96
CA LEU A 349 -17.73 9.75 -25.95
C LEU A 349 -19.18 10.20 -26.14
N VAL A 350 -19.43 11.39 -26.68
CA VAL A 350 -20.77 11.82 -27.09
C VAL A 350 -21.28 11.02 -28.28
N GLN A 351 -20.44 10.80 -29.30
CA GLN A 351 -20.79 9.96 -30.46
C GLN A 351 -21.12 8.53 -30.05
N ASP A 352 -20.40 8.00 -29.06
CA ASP A 352 -20.61 6.66 -28.49
C ASP A 352 -21.81 6.58 -27.53
N GLY A 353 -22.56 7.69 -27.34
CA GLY A 353 -23.72 7.75 -26.45
C GLY A 353 -23.39 7.71 -24.95
N ARG A 354 -22.11 7.84 -24.58
CA ARG A 354 -21.64 7.80 -23.18
C ARG A 354 -21.69 9.17 -22.50
N LEU A 355 -21.83 10.25 -23.26
CA LEU A 355 -21.98 11.62 -22.79
C LEU A 355 -22.99 12.40 -23.63
N VAL A 356 -23.48 13.51 -23.07
CA VAL A 356 -24.27 14.50 -23.81
C VAL A 356 -23.59 15.86 -23.69
N ARG A 357 -23.62 16.68 -24.76
CA ARG A 357 -23.18 18.08 -24.66
C ARG A 357 -24.18 18.86 -23.81
N GLY A 358 -23.70 19.65 -22.86
CA GLY A 358 -24.55 20.59 -22.13
C GLY A 358 -24.96 21.78 -22.99
N ASP A 359 -25.93 22.55 -22.50
CA ASP A 359 -26.55 23.66 -23.24
C ASP A 359 -25.64 24.90 -23.39
N ALA A 360 -24.59 24.98 -22.57
CA ALA A 360 -23.67 26.11 -22.57
C ALA A 360 -22.61 25.99 -23.68
N THR A 361 -22.23 27.13 -24.27
CA THR A 361 -21.24 27.21 -25.34
C THR A 361 -20.02 28.08 -24.95
N GLY A 362 -18.99 28.09 -25.80
CA GLY A 362 -17.79 28.89 -25.59
C GLY A 362 -16.99 28.45 -24.36
N ARG A 363 -16.60 29.40 -23.50
CA ARG A 363 -15.79 29.13 -22.28
C ARG A 363 -16.52 28.27 -21.24
N ASN A 364 -17.85 28.20 -21.30
CA ASN A 364 -18.68 27.44 -20.37
C ASN A 364 -19.14 26.09 -20.95
N ALA A 365 -18.63 25.71 -22.13
CA ALA A 365 -18.94 24.43 -22.75
C ALA A 365 -18.54 23.27 -21.84
N HIS A 366 -19.48 22.35 -21.64
CA HIS A 366 -19.33 21.20 -20.77
C HIS A 366 -20.13 20.01 -21.29
N TYR A 367 -19.90 18.86 -20.68
CA TYR A 367 -20.51 17.59 -20.99
C TYR A 367 -21.16 17.05 -19.72
N LEU A 368 -22.26 16.32 -19.91
CA LEU A 368 -23.09 15.75 -18.85
C LEU A 368 -23.19 14.24 -19.04
N GLN A 369 -23.48 13.54 -17.95
CA GLN A 369 -23.82 12.13 -18.02
C GLN A 369 -25.19 11.95 -18.72
N PRO A 370 -25.37 10.94 -19.58
CA PRO A 370 -26.67 10.64 -20.16
C PRO A 370 -27.70 10.34 -19.07
N VAL A 371 -28.89 10.94 -19.18
CA VAL A 371 -30.01 10.65 -18.29
C VAL A 371 -30.71 9.41 -18.84
N ASN A 372 -30.82 8.32 -18.07
CA ASN A 372 -31.63 7.17 -18.48
C ASN A 372 -33.11 7.55 -18.49
N ALA A 373 -33.94 6.81 -19.24
CA ALA A 373 -35.38 7.05 -19.46
C ALA A 373 -36.25 7.17 -18.19
N TYR A 374 -35.68 6.91 -17.00
CA TYR A 374 -36.32 7.01 -15.68
C TYR A 374 -35.81 8.17 -14.82
N GLY A 375 -35.01 9.11 -15.37
CA GLY A 375 -34.55 10.30 -14.63
C GLY A 375 -33.48 10.03 -13.55
N LEU A 376 -32.86 8.85 -13.57
CA LEU A 376 -31.76 8.48 -12.67
C LEU A 376 -30.45 8.33 -13.46
N TYR A 377 -29.35 8.83 -12.87
CA TYR A 377 -27.99 8.67 -13.39
C TYR A 377 -27.70 7.18 -13.59
N SER A 378 -27.12 6.81 -14.75
CA SER A 378 -26.78 5.41 -15.01
C SER A 378 -25.72 4.96 -14.00
N GLU A 379 -26.05 4.04 -13.10
CA GLU A 379 -25.05 3.32 -12.31
C GLU A 379 -24.14 2.57 -13.27
N SER A 380 -22.88 2.99 -13.37
CA SER A 380 -21.85 2.22 -14.06
C SER A 380 -21.46 1.04 -13.16
N ASP A 381 -21.94 -0.13 -13.54
CA ASP A 381 -21.46 -1.49 -13.25
C ASP A 381 -20.35 -1.56 -12.18
N SER A 382 -20.75 -1.59 -10.91
CA SER A 382 -19.89 -1.91 -9.78
C SER A 382 -19.45 -3.38 -9.89
N ARG A 383 -18.33 -3.64 -10.56
CA ARG A 383 -17.67 -4.94 -10.50
C ARG A 383 -16.62 -4.95 -9.39
N VAL A 384 -16.98 -5.73 -8.37
CA VAL A 384 -16.21 -6.46 -7.34
C VAL A 384 -14.70 -6.41 -7.47
#